data_AF-A0A8T4LP60-F1
#
_entry.id   AF-A0A8T4LP60-F1
#
_cell.length_a   1.000
_cell.length_b   1.000
_cell.length_c   1.000
_cell.angle_alpha   90.00
_cell.angle_beta   90.00
_cell.angle_gamma   90.00
#
_symmetry.space_group_name_H-M   'P 1'
#
loop_
_entity.id
_entity.type
_entity.pdbx_description
1 polymer ?
#
loop_
_entity_poly.entity_id
_entity_poly.type
_entity_poly.pdbx_seq_one_letter_code
_entity_poly.pdbx_strand_id
1 'polypeptide(L)'
;MAIMKKKEMRETADAQLSAKMDTFVSELNYERGLVKNGGRTSNPGKIGELRRTIARMLTIMHERKESKEGRITVSKGAVQKSAPPSAPAAKKENIPEVKNVA
;
A
#
# COMPACT_ATOMS: atom_id res chain seq x y z
N MET A 1 16.58 -3.14 -9.86
CA MET A 1 15.75 -2.82 -11.04
C MET A 1 14.43 -2.21 -10.57
N ALA A 2 13.52 -1.84 -11.46
CA ALA A 2 12.15 -1.48 -11.11
C ALA A 2 11.20 -2.22 -12.03
N ILE A 3 10.16 -2.81 -11.45
CA ILE A 3 9.19 -3.64 -12.16
C ILE A 3 8.38 -2.79 -13.15
N MET A 4 8.19 -1.51 -12.83
CA MET A 4 7.60 -0.51 -13.73
C MET A 4 8.54 0.66 -13.98
N LYS A 5 8.53 1.18 -15.22
CA LYS A 5 9.34 2.34 -15.60
C LYS A 5 8.68 3.64 -15.13
N LYS A 6 9.50 4.66 -14.88
CA LYS A 6 9.02 5.98 -14.40
C LYS A 6 8.06 6.66 -15.40
N LYS A 7 8.30 6.49 -16.71
CA LYS A 7 7.45 7.04 -17.77
C LYS A 7 6.04 6.45 -17.71
N GLU A 8 5.95 5.12 -17.69
CA GLU A 8 4.68 4.38 -17.58
C GLU A 8 3.88 4.79 -16.34
N MET A 9 4.54 5.00 -15.19
CA MET A 9 3.86 5.47 -13.98
C MET A 9 3.32 6.90 -14.10
N ARG A 10 3.95 7.77 -14.88
CA ARG A 10 3.49 9.15 -15.10
C ARG A 10 2.39 9.26 -16.17
N GLU A 11 2.32 8.31 -17.09
CA GLU A 11 1.29 8.26 -18.15
C GLU A 11 0.00 7.58 -17.68
N THR A 12 0.09 6.66 -16.72
CA THR A 12 -1.08 5.94 -16.18
C THR A 12 -1.96 6.81 -15.29
N ALA A 13 -3.28 6.64 -15.37
CA ALA A 13 -4.24 7.33 -14.52
C ALA A 13 -4.10 6.94 -13.04
N ASP A 14 -4.44 7.86 -12.11
CA ASP A 14 -4.29 7.65 -10.65
C ASP A 14 -4.97 6.37 -10.15
N ALA A 15 -6.20 6.11 -10.61
CA ALA A 15 -6.97 4.93 -10.22
C ALA A 15 -6.38 3.61 -10.75
N GLN A 16 -5.80 3.62 -11.95
CA GLN A 16 -5.13 2.44 -12.50
C GLN A 16 -3.79 2.20 -11.82
N LEU A 17 -3.09 3.28 -11.45
CA LEU A 17 -1.83 3.21 -10.72
C LEU A 17 -2.04 2.64 -9.32
N SER A 18 -3.11 3.03 -8.62
CA SER A 18 -3.46 2.45 -7.31
C SER A 18 -3.83 0.97 -7.41
N ALA A 19 -4.64 0.58 -8.40
CA ALA A 19 -4.99 -0.83 -8.60
C ALA A 19 -3.75 -1.72 -8.85
N LYS A 20 -2.80 -1.23 -9.66
CA LYS A 20 -1.51 -1.92 -9.88
C LYS A 20 -0.67 -1.99 -8.60
N MET A 21 -0.66 -0.91 -7.81
CA MET A 21 0.03 -0.87 -6.54
C MET A 21 -0.47 -1.95 -5.58
N ASP A 22 -1.80 -2.15 -5.50
CA ASP A 22 -2.40 -3.17 -4.62
C ASP A 22 -1.97 -4.59 -5.00
N THR A 23 -1.83 -4.87 -6.29
CA THR A 23 -1.27 -6.13 -6.79
C THR A 23 0.17 -6.32 -6.30
N PHE A 24 1.03 -5.29 -6.42
CA PHE A 24 2.42 -5.37 -5.94
C PHE A 24 2.53 -5.49 -4.42
N VAL A 25 1.61 -4.88 -3.67
CA VAL A 25 1.54 -5.03 -2.20
C VAL A 25 1.17 -6.46 -1.83
N SER A 26 0.20 -7.06 -2.52
CA SER A 26 -0.21 -8.44 -2.30
C SER A 26 0.94 -9.41 -2.56
N GLU A 27 1.67 -9.20 -3.65
CA GLU A 27 2.85 -9.99 -3.99
C GLU A 27 3.99 -9.81 -2.97
N LEU A 28 4.22 -8.58 -2.50
CA LEU A 28 5.20 -8.31 -1.44
C LEU A 28 4.84 -9.02 -0.13
N ASN A 29 3.55 -9.07 0.20
CA ASN A 29 3.06 -9.74 1.41
C ASN A 29 3.23 -11.25 1.32
N TYR A 30 2.98 -11.84 0.15
CA TYR A 30 3.22 -13.26 -0.10
C TYR A 30 4.70 -13.62 0.10
N GLU A 31 5.61 -12.89 -0.54
CA GLU A 31 7.07 -13.13 -0.41
C GLU A 31 7.54 -12.94 1.03
N ARG A 32 7.01 -11.94 1.74
CA ARG A 32 7.29 -11.73 3.17
C ARG A 32 6.77 -12.87 4.04
N GLY A 33 5.59 -13.42 3.72
CA GLY A 33 5.02 -14.58 4.41
C GLY A 33 5.92 -15.80 4.28
N LEU A 34 6.41 -16.08 3.08
CA LEU A 34 7.37 -17.16 2.83
C LEU A 34 8.64 -17.00 3.68
N VAL A 35 9.24 -15.81 3.66
CA VAL A 35 10.46 -15.53 4.46
C VAL A 35 10.20 -15.68 5.95
N LYS A 36 9.06 -15.20 6.45
CA LYS A 36 8.69 -15.33 7.87
C LYS A 36 8.48 -16.78 8.30
N ASN A 37 7.94 -17.61 7.41
CA ASN A 37 7.69 -19.02 7.69
C ASN A 37 8.97 -19.89 7.56
N GLY A 38 10.15 -19.26 7.44
CA GLY A 38 11.43 -19.97 7.23
C GLY A 38 11.60 -20.54 5.82
N GLY A 39 10.70 -20.19 4.89
CA GLY A 39 10.81 -20.56 3.49
C GLY A 39 11.86 -19.71 2.76
N ARG A 40 12.48 -20.30 1.74
CA ARG A 40 13.35 -19.55 0.83
C ARG A 40 12.48 -18.84 -0.20
N THR A 41 12.59 -17.52 -0.29
CA THR A 41 12.05 -16.78 -1.43
C THR A 41 12.80 -17.20 -2.71
N SER A 42 12.06 -17.42 -3.80
CA SER A 42 12.65 -17.78 -5.09
C SER A 42 13.59 -16.70 -5.63
N ASN A 43 13.39 -15.45 -5.22
CA ASN A 43 14.26 -14.34 -5.58
C ASN A 43 14.34 -13.30 -4.43
N PRO A 44 15.41 -13.29 -3.62
CA PRO A 44 15.55 -12.32 -2.53
C PRO A 44 15.61 -10.87 -3.02
N GLY A 45 16.06 -10.63 -4.26
CA GLY A 45 16.08 -9.30 -4.88
C GLY A 45 14.67 -8.75 -5.12
N LYS A 46 13.69 -9.61 -5.38
CA LYS A 46 12.30 -9.24 -5.73
C LYS A 46 11.64 -8.43 -4.63
N ILE A 47 11.86 -8.76 -3.36
CA ILE A 47 11.32 -8.01 -2.20
C ILE A 47 11.80 -6.55 -2.23
N GLY A 48 13.08 -6.33 -2.49
CA GLY A 48 13.65 -4.98 -2.57
C GLY A 48 13.17 -4.20 -3.79
N GLU A 49 12.82 -4.89 -4.87
CA GLU A 49 12.28 -4.27 -6.09
C GLU A 49 10.80 -3.91 -5.96
N LEU A 50 9.98 -4.80 -5.40
CA LEU A 50 8.58 -4.52 -5.09
C LEU A 50 8.46 -3.32 -4.16
N ARG A 51 9.24 -3.28 -3.07
CA ARG A 51 9.26 -2.15 -2.13
C ARG A 51 9.61 -0.83 -2.81
N ARG A 52 10.65 -0.82 -3.64
CA ARG A 52 11.07 0.39 -4.36
C ARG A 52 10.04 0.83 -5.40
N THR A 53 9.38 -0.12 -6.05
CA THR A 53 8.34 0.16 -7.05
C THR A 53 7.11 0.79 -6.38
N ILE A 54 6.62 0.19 -5.28
CA ILE A 54 5.51 0.75 -4.48
C ILE A 54 5.84 2.16 -3.99
N ALA A 55 7.05 2.37 -3.44
CA ALA A 55 7.46 3.69 -2.96
C ALA A 55 7.43 4.76 -4.08
N ARG A 56 7.88 4.41 -5.29
CA ARG A 56 7.84 5.34 -6.45
C ARG A 56 6.42 5.65 -6.90
N MET A 57 5.52 4.67 -6.87
CA MET A 57 4.10 4.89 -7.18
C MET A 57 3.48 5.88 -6.20
N LEU A 58 3.70 5.66 -4.90
CA LEU A 58 3.25 6.58 -3.85
C LEU A 58 3.82 7.99 -4.02
N THR A 59 5.11 8.12 -4.36
CA THR A 59 5.71 9.43 -4.66
C THR A 59 5.01 10.11 -5.83
N ILE A 60 4.75 9.42 -6.94
CA ILE A 60 4.09 10.02 -8.10
C ILE A 60 2.64 10.41 -7.77
N MET A 61 1.91 9.57 -7.04
CA MET A 61 0.56 9.90 -6.57
C MET A 61 0.58 11.15 -5.68
N HIS A 62 1.57 11.27 -4.80
CA HIS A 62 1.76 12.44 -3.96
C HIS A 62 2.12 13.69 -4.77
N GLU A 63 3.10 13.61 -5.68
CA GLU A 63 3.47 14.70 -6.61
C GLU A 63 2.24 15.21 -7.38
N ARG A 64 1.38 14.30 -7.87
CA ARG A 64 0.14 14.65 -8.58
C ARG A 64 -0.88 15.32 -7.67
N LYS A 65 -1.01 14.84 -6.43
CA LYS A 65 -1.89 15.45 -5.43
C LYS A 65 -1.43 16.86 -5.06
N GLU A 66 -0.14 17.06 -4.78
CA GLU A 66 0.44 18.37 -4.48
C GLU A 66 0.34 19.35 -5.67
N SER A 67 0.45 18.84 -6.90
CA SER A 67 0.27 19.63 -8.12
C SER A 67 -1.18 20.07 -8.31
N LYS A 68 -2.15 19.18 -8.00
CA LYS A 68 -3.60 19.51 -8.05
C LYS A 68 -4.03 20.43 -6.91
N GLU A 69 -3.45 20.25 -5.72
CA GLU A 69 -3.76 21.04 -4.52
C GLU A 69 -2.95 22.34 -4.43
N GLY A 70 -2.15 22.66 -5.47
CA GLY A 70 -1.51 23.95 -5.68
C GLY A 70 -0.77 24.47 -4.44
N ARG A 71 0.42 23.94 -4.16
CA ARG A 71 1.36 24.39 -3.10
C ARG A 71 0.68 25.25 -2.02
N ILE A 72 0.00 24.61 -1.08
CA ILE A 72 -0.30 25.28 0.19
C ILE A 72 1.07 25.58 0.79
N THR A 73 1.51 26.84 0.73
CA THR A 73 2.74 27.31 1.35
C THR A 73 2.53 27.23 2.86
N VAL A 74 2.74 26.06 3.45
CA VAL A 74 2.77 25.94 4.90
C VAL A 74 4.20 26.22 5.32
N SER A 75 4.39 27.45 5.79
CA SER A 75 5.31 27.76 6.87
C SER A 75 5.46 26.53 7.78
N LYS A 76 6.72 26.18 8.03
CA LYS A 76 7.16 25.15 8.95
C LYS A 76 6.32 25.18 10.25
N GLY A 77 5.38 24.25 10.40
CA GLY A 77 4.63 24.06 11.64
C GLY A 77 3.12 23.96 11.48
N ALA A 78 2.64 22.82 11.02
CA ALA A 78 1.40 22.19 11.47
C ALA A 78 1.21 20.89 10.68
N VAL A 79 1.49 19.76 11.32
CA VAL A 79 1.00 18.46 10.86
C VAL A 79 -0.52 18.52 11.01
N GLN A 80 -1.21 18.90 9.93
CA GLN A 80 -2.64 18.76 9.82
C GLN A 80 -2.96 17.96 8.57
N LYS A 81 -3.95 17.08 8.77
CA LYS A 81 -4.58 16.13 7.86
C LYS A 81 -3.78 14.85 7.62
N SER A 82 -4.42 13.68 7.68
CA SER A 82 -5.86 13.38 7.69
C SER A 82 -6.00 11.98 8.24
N ALA A 83 -7.04 11.77 9.04
CA ALA A 83 -7.44 10.45 9.52
C ALA A 83 -7.28 9.38 8.41
N PRO A 84 -6.72 8.19 8.73
CA PRO A 84 -6.74 7.09 7.78
C PRO A 84 -8.19 6.87 7.33
N PRO A 85 -8.46 6.75 6.02
CA PRO A 85 -9.78 6.36 5.56
C PRO A 85 -10.11 5.05 6.25
N SER A 86 -11.16 5.12 7.07
CA SER A 86 -11.90 4.01 7.67
C SER A 86 -11.26 2.65 7.41
N ALA A 87 -10.52 2.14 8.41
CA ALA A 87 -10.50 0.72 8.65
C ALA A 87 -11.95 0.22 8.50
N PRO A 88 -12.27 -0.65 7.53
CA PRO A 88 -13.61 -1.22 7.47
C PRO A 88 -13.81 -1.92 8.79
N ALA A 89 -14.85 -1.48 9.50
CA ALA A 89 -15.24 -1.97 10.80
C ALA A 89 -15.07 -3.48 10.89
N ALA A 90 -14.21 -3.92 11.80
CA ALA A 90 -14.27 -5.28 12.31
C ALA A 90 -15.67 -5.46 12.91
N LYS A 91 -16.58 -6.04 12.12
CA LYS A 91 -17.82 -6.61 12.63
C LYS A 91 -17.40 -7.69 13.62
N LYS A 92 -17.52 -7.38 14.90
CA LYS A 92 -17.59 -8.38 15.96
C LYS A 92 -18.86 -9.19 15.69
N GLU A 93 -18.74 -10.27 14.93
CA GLU A 93 -19.75 -11.31 14.95
C GLU A 93 -19.70 -11.94 16.33
N ASN A 94 -20.76 -11.63 17.08
CA ASN A 94 -21.13 -12.22 18.34
C ASN A 94 -21.27 -13.73 18.13
N ILE A 95 -20.29 -14.51 18.59
CA ILE A 95 -20.42 -15.97 18.66
C ILE A 95 -21.40 -16.25 19.80
N PRO A 96 -22.62 -16.76 19.54
CA PRO A 96 -23.51 -17.12 20.62
C PRO A 96 -22.88 -18.28 21.40
N GLU A 97 -22.69 -18.03 22.70
CA GLU A 97 -22.32 -18.99 23.72
C GLU A 97 -23.30 -20.17 23.69
N VAL A 98 -22.87 -21.29 23.09
CA VAL A 98 -23.63 -22.53 23.08
C VAL A 98 -23.57 -23.08 24.50
N LYS A 99 -24.57 -22.73 25.31
CA LYS A 99 -24.96 -23.50 26.49
C LYS A 99 -25.38 -24.89 26.01
N ASN A 100 -24.42 -25.80 25.94
CA ASN A 100 -24.72 -27.22 25.88
C ASN A 100 -25.19 -27.65 27.27
N VAL A 101 -26.49 -27.90 27.34
CA VAL A 101 -27.15 -28.76 28.31
C VAL A 101 -26.48 -30.14 28.24
N ALA A 102 -26.00 -30.62 29.37
CA ALA A 102 -25.70 -32.02 29.66
C ALA A 102 -26.22 -32.32 31.07
#